data_AF-A0A6A6RD05-F1
#
_entry.id   AF-A0A6A6RD05-F1
#
_cell.length_a   1.000
_cell.length_b   1.000
_cell.length_c   1.000
_cell.angle_alpha   90.00
_cell.angle_beta   90.00
_cell.angle_gamma   90.00
#
_symmetry.space_group_name_H-M   'P 1'
#
loop_
_entity.id
_entity.type
_entity.pdbx_description
1 polymer ?
#
loop_
_entity_poly.entity_id
_entity_poly.type
_entity_poly.pdbx_seq_one_letter_code
_entity_poly.pdbx_strand_id
1 'polypeptide(L)'
;MSPPHQPPPTPPHMEFPSESNQRPILTRRHSMPAHTGTRASRYQWSNSPLRSGRPHFNNFRKAVWDCVENGLSYHRLLMKAEETKPELRTNEQLHLLAVQYQVADALEQAKADMAMSDSSILSADTRRFGLHTLWMDARVLDMLTKFAFVYANDGQDAVALAYVIRKLDIGRHTAHLIEQSDITAELLVAQLNEIDQAARAANGGDVVLENVGPDPEVEKLGELWVVPKPSEDDPSPITDCCFCLQPFSEKEDPAFKLSSCGHCVGKSCMQKWLCSVSNMSHTCPQCREVLLEPRKHRPVPHSNEDAQTRQRQLEIWPFYMLLMEVIRDVFALASRAWPPEHTYVRQLAEMLGR
;
A
#
# COMPACT_ATOMS: atom_id res chain seq x y z
N MET A 1 -51.63 -18.04 38.28
CA MET A 1 -51.92 -17.02 39.32
C MET A 1 -50.63 -16.77 40.09
N SER A 2 -49.91 -15.72 39.72
CA SER A 2 -48.67 -15.33 40.40
C SER A 2 -48.98 -14.30 41.50
N PRO A 3 -48.33 -14.36 42.67
CA PRO A 3 -48.61 -13.43 43.76
C PRO A 3 -47.98 -12.05 43.52
N PRO A 4 -48.53 -10.97 44.11
CA PRO A 4 -48.08 -9.60 43.85
C PRO A 4 -46.79 -9.28 44.63
N HIS A 5 -45.84 -8.64 43.95
CA HIS A 5 -44.62 -8.11 44.56
C HIS A 5 -44.94 -6.92 45.47
N GLN A 6 -44.52 -7.01 46.74
CA GLN A 6 -44.51 -5.88 47.68
C GLN A 6 -43.35 -4.91 47.36
N PRO A 7 -43.55 -3.59 47.48
CA PRO A 7 -42.49 -2.61 47.33
C PRO A 7 -41.55 -2.58 48.57
N PRO A 8 -40.27 -2.21 48.38
CA PRO A 8 -39.27 -2.19 49.44
C PRO A 8 -39.48 -1.04 50.45
N PRO A 9 -38.98 -1.19 51.70
CA PRO A 9 -39.20 -0.24 52.79
C PRO A 9 -38.38 1.04 52.63
N THR A 10 -38.97 2.15 53.06
CA THR A 10 -38.38 3.49 53.07
C THR A 10 -37.31 3.59 54.18
N PRO A 11 -36.11 4.14 53.90
CA PRO A 11 -35.08 4.33 54.92
C PRO A 11 -35.42 5.46 55.91
N PRO A 12 -34.87 5.42 57.14
CA PRO A 12 -35.27 6.28 58.24
C PRO A 12 -34.76 7.73 58.09
N HIS A 13 -35.61 8.66 58.51
CA HIS A 13 -35.32 10.09 58.64
C HIS A 13 -34.16 10.31 59.63
N MET A 14 -33.04 10.87 59.15
CA MET A 14 -31.99 11.44 60.01
C MET A 14 -32.33 12.90 60.30
N GLU A 15 -32.55 13.20 61.58
CA GLU A 15 -32.63 14.55 62.12
C GLU A 15 -31.23 15.19 62.13
N PHE A 16 -31.11 16.40 61.57
CA PHE A 16 -29.91 17.22 61.71
C PHE A 16 -30.09 18.20 62.88
N PRO A 17 -29.07 18.32 63.77
CA PRO A 17 -29.12 19.28 64.86
C PRO A 17 -28.98 20.73 64.36
N SER A 18 -29.67 21.58 65.10
CA SER A 18 -29.85 23.03 64.94
C SER A 18 -28.55 23.83 64.88
N GLU A 19 -28.59 24.85 64.03
CA GLU A 19 -27.66 25.99 63.97
C GLU A 19 -27.46 26.66 65.34
N SER A 20 -26.20 26.95 65.70
CA SER A 20 -25.90 28.22 66.36
C SER A 20 -24.45 28.66 66.16
N ASN A 21 -24.30 29.93 65.78
CA ASN A 21 -23.22 30.85 66.20
C ASN A 21 -21.80 30.73 65.60
N GLN A 22 -21.49 31.53 64.56
CA GLN A 22 -20.82 32.85 64.67
C GLN A 22 -20.23 33.38 63.34
N ARG A 23 -20.96 34.36 62.76
CA ARG A 23 -20.61 35.61 62.01
C ARG A 23 -19.32 35.74 61.12
N PRO A 24 -19.01 36.92 60.50
CA PRO A 24 -19.08 37.05 59.04
C PRO A 24 -17.77 37.57 58.40
N ILE A 25 -17.40 37.10 57.21
CA ILE A 25 -16.45 37.85 56.37
C ILE A 25 -17.01 37.97 54.95
N LEU A 26 -17.49 39.19 54.68
CA LEU A 26 -17.69 39.73 53.34
C LEU A 26 -16.36 39.73 52.60
N THR A 27 -16.27 38.98 51.50
CA THR A 27 -15.63 39.49 50.29
C THR A 27 -16.45 39.07 49.08
N ARG A 28 -16.88 40.09 48.32
CA ARG A 28 -17.50 39.98 47.00
C ARG A 28 -16.80 38.91 46.15
N ARG A 29 -17.50 37.82 45.85
CA ARG A 29 -17.21 37.05 44.63
C ARG A 29 -18.19 37.49 43.57
N HIS A 30 -17.66 38.17 42.56
CA HIS A 30 -18.33 38.30 41.28
C HIS A 30 -18.69 36.90 40.79
N SER A 31 -19.98 36.67 40.62
CA SER A 31 -20.56 35.56 39.89
C SER A 31 -20.01 35.54 38.46
N MET A 32 -19.34 34.45 38.08
CA MET A 32 -19.05 34.15 36.68
C MET A 32 -20.20 33.37 36.04
N PRO A 33 -20.42 33.48 34.72
CA PRO A 33 -21.57 32.90 34.02
C PRO A 33 -21.52 31.37 33.97
N ALA A 34 -22.69 30.77 33.75
CA ALA A 34 -22.91 29.33 33.74
C ALA A 34 -22.06 28.56 32.70
N HIS A 35 -21.36 27.52 33.16
CA HIS A 35 -20.50 26.63 32.37
C HIS A 35 -21.24 25.36 31.90
N THR A 36 -20.90 24.85 30.71
CA THR A 36 -21.44 23.62 30.07
C THR A 36 -20.69 22.31 30.40
N GLY A 37 -19.73 22.32 31.33
CA GLY A 37 -19.04 21.10 31.79
C GLY A 37 -19.76 20.38 32.95
N THR A 38 -19.61 19.06 33.03
CA THR A 38 -20.11 18.27 34.17
C THR A 38 -19.52 18.79 35.49
N ARG A 39 -20.26 18.65 36.59
CA ARG A 39 -19.83 19.14 37.91
C ARG A 39 -18.54 18.44 38.39
N ALA A 40 -18.32 17.20 37.96
CA ALA A 40 -17.15 16.39 38.31
C ALA A 40 -15.85 16.89 37.65
N SER A 41 -15.89 17.27 36.37
CA SER A 41 -14.74 17.84 35.67
C SER A 41 -14.35 19.21 36.24
N ARG A 42 -15.34 20.00 36.69
CA ARG A 42 -15.10 21.26 37.43
C ARG A 42 -14.33 21.04 38.74
N TYR A 43 -14.70 20.02 39.52
CA TYR A 43 -14.08 19.75 40.83
C TYR A 43 -12.67 19.18 40.72
N GLN A 44 -12.40 18.31 39.74
CA GLN A 44 -11.05 17.78 39.50
C GLN A 44 -10.07 18.87 39.04
N TRP A 45 -10.54 19.89 38.33
CA TRP A 45 -9.70 20.99 37.83
C TRP A 45 -9.40 22.09 38.86
N SER A 46 -10.36 22.40 39.74
CA SER A 46 -10.17 23.37 40.82
C SER A 46 -9.23 22.89 41.93
N ASN A 47 -9.14 21.57 42.11
CA ASN A 47 -8.28 20.92 43.09
C ASN A 47 -7.02 20.27 42.47
N SER A 48 -6.69 20.61 41.23
CA SER A 48 -5.44 20.16 40.62
C SER A 48 -4.24 20.61 41.47
N PRO A 49 -3.29 19.72 41.82
CA PRO A 49 -2.09 20.05 42.60
C PRO A 49 -1.23 21.16 41.98
N LEU A 50 -1.49 21.52 40.72
CA LEU A 50 -0.79 22.53 39.94
C LEU A 50 -1.28 23.96 40.19
N ARG A 51 -2.15 24.22 41.17
CA ARG A 51 -2.61 25.58 41.51
C ARG A 51 -1.52 26.36 42.27
N SER A 52 -0.39 26.62 41.61
CA SER A 52 0.68 27.45 42.16
C SER A 52 0.24 28.92 42.16
N GLY A 53 0.60 29.67 43.20
CA GLY A 53 0.33 31.11 43.33
C GLY A 53 1.09 32.00 42.33
N ARG A 54 1.49 31.46 41.17
CA ARG A 54 2.30 32.17 40.17
C ARG A 54 1.38 32.70 39.06
N PRO A 55 1.26 34.04 38.87
CA PRO A 55 0.37 34.66 37.88
C PRO A 55 0.59 34.14 36.45
N HIS A 56 1.82 33.78 36.10
CA HIS A 56 2.18 33.24 34.79
C HIS A 56 1.53 31.89 34.50
N PHE A 57 1.36 31.04 35.51
CA PHE A 57 0.70 29.74 35.36
C PHE A 57 -0.80 29.89 35.12
N ASN A 58 -1.43 30.89 35.75
CA ASN A 58 -2.84 31.22 35.52
C ASN A 58 -3.07 31.82 34.12
N ASN A 59 -2.15 32.64 33.62
CA ASN A 59 -2.22 33.17 32.25
C ASN A 59 -2.07 32.05 31.21
N PHE A 60 -1.16 31.11 31.44
CA PHE A 60 -1.02 29.91 30.60
C PHE A 60 -2.28 29.04 30.65
N ARG A 61 -2.81 28.74 31.85
CA ARG A 61 -4.07 27.97 32.00
C ARG A 61 -5.25 28.63 31.29
N LYS A 62 -5.35 29.96 31.35
CA LYS A 62 -6.37 30.71 30.62
C LYS A 62 -6.16 30.56 29.11
N ALA A 63 -4.93 30.71 28.62
CA ALA A 63 -4.63 30.49 27.20
C ALA A 63 -4.91 29.05 26.75
N VAL A 64 -4.67 28.05 27.61
CA VAL A 64 -5.01 26.64 27.36
C VAL A 64 -6.51 26.48 27.20
N TRP A 65 -7.27 27.04 28.14
CA TRP A 65 -8.72 26.96 28.15
C TRP A 65 -9.35 27.69 26.96
N ASP A 66 -8.89 28.90 26.66
CA ASP A 66 -9.30 29.67 25.50
C ASP A 66 -9.00 28.89 24.20
N CYS A 67 -7.91 28.13 24.14
CA CYS A 67 -7.62 27.30 22.97
C CYS A 67 -8.59 26.11 22.85
N VAL A 68 -8.82 25.37 23.94
CA VAL A 68 -9.73 24.21 23.96
C VAL A 68 -11.18 24.62 23.64
N GLU A 69 -11.67 25.73 24.20
CA GLU A 69 -13.02 26.24 23.90
C GLU A 69 -13.17 26.71 22.45
N ASN A 70 -12.08 27.16 21.82
CA ASN A 70 -12.07 27.59 20.41
C ASN A 70 -11.67 26.46 19.45
N GLY A 71 -11.60 25.20 19.90
CA GLY A 71 -11.21 24.06 19.07
C GLY A 71 -9.77 24.11 18.55
N LEU A 72 -8.90 24.89 19.21
CA LEU A 72 -7.50 25.02 18.87
C LEU A 72 -6.70 23.87 19.50
N SER A 73 -5.78 23.33 18.72
CA SER A 73 -5.00 22.16 19.13
C SER A 73 -4.02 22.43 20.27
N TYR A 74 -3.64 21.33 20.92
CA TYR A 74 -2.56 21.27 21.90
C TYR A 74 -1.22 21.80 21.36
N HIS A 75 -0.97 21.66 20.05
CA HIS A 75 0.24 22.17 19.41
C HIS A 75 0.30 23.70 19.36
N ARG A 76 -0.82 24.38 19.09
CA ARG A 76 -0.88 25.85 19.06
C ARG A 76 -0.55 26.46 20.42
N LEU A 77 -0.91 25.73 21.48
CA LEU A 77 -0.58 26.01 22.87
C LEU A 77 0.91 25.86 23.17
N LEU A 78 1.52 24.79 22.67
CA LEU A 78 2.97 24.54 22.74
C LEU A 78 3.76 25.67 22.09
N MET A 79 3.42 26.05 20.85
CA MET A 79 4.11 27.12 20.11
C MET A 79 3.98 28.47 20.82
N LYS A 80 2.77 28.81 21.26
CA LYS A 80 2.52 30.07 21.97
C LYS A 80 3.26 30.14 23.31
N ALA A 81 3.44 29.02 23.99
CA ALA A 81 4.22 28.94 25.22
C ALA A 81 5.74 29.04 24.97
N GLU A 82 6.21 28.41 23.89
CA GLU A 82 7.61 28.47 23.47
C GLU A 82 8.04 29.90 23.12
N GLU A 83 7.18 30.67 22.46
CA GLU A 83 7.41 32.08 22.13
C GLU A 83 7.34 33.02 23.33
N THR A 84 6.52 32.71 24.35
CA THR A 84 6.28 33.66 25.44
C THR A 84 7.26 33.54 26.60
N LYS A 85 7.63 32.32 27.06
CA LYS A 85 8.67 32.10 28.08
C LYS A 85 9.16 30.63 28.11
N PRO A 86 10.42 30.32 27.71
CA PRO A 86 10.97 28.95 27.75
C PRO A 86 10.94 28.29 29.14
N GLU A 87 10.96 29.10 30.20
CA GLU A 87 10.92 28.70 31.61
C GLU A 87 9.55 28.15 32.06
N LEU A 88 8.49 28.37 31.27
CA LEU A 88 7.12 27.96 31.59
C LEU A 88 6.71 26.63 30.94
N ARG A 89 7.67 25.90 30.35
CA ARG A 89 7.40 24.57 29.77
C ARG A 89 6.80 23.67 30.86
N THR A 90 5.54 23.33 30.71
CA THR A 90 4.87 22.36 31.59
C THR A 90 5.48 20.97 31.40
N ASN A 91 5.32 20.08 32.39
CA ASN A 91 5.83 18.71 32.29
C ASN A 91 5.32 17.98 31.05
N GLU A 92 4.10 18.25 30.60
CA GLU A 92 3.54 17.65 29.38
C GLU A 92 4.18 18.23 28.10
N GLN A 93 4.56 19.51 28.10
CA GLN A 93 5.31 20.11 26.99
C GLN A 93 6.74 19.57 26.91
N LEU A 94 7.40 19.39 28.06
CA LEU A 94 8.70 18.71 28.14
C LEU A 94 8.59 17.25 27.68
N HIS A 95 7.49 16.57 28.03
CA HIS A 95 7.24 15.20 27.60
C HIS A 95 7.04 15.12 26.08
N LEU A 96 6.28 16.01 25.47
CA LEU A 96 6.10 16.02 24.00
C LEU A 96 7.38 16.37 23.25
N LEU A 97 8.18 17.30 23.75
CA LEU A 97 9.51 17.55 23.21
C LEU A 97 10.41 16.31 23.34
N ALA A 98 10.38 15.63 24.50
CA ALA A 98 11.12 14.38 24.70
C ALA A 98 10.66 13.27 23.73
N VAL A 99 9.35 13.12 23.50
CA VAL A 99 8.80 12.17 22.52
C VAL A 99 9.25 12.55 21.10
N GLN A 100 9.27 13.83 20.74
CA GLN A 100 9.80 14.28 19.44
C GLN A 100 11.27 13.91 19.25
N TYR A 101 12.11 14.15 20.27
CA TYR A 101 13.53 13.75 20.22
C TYR A 101 13.69 12.23 20.14
N GLN A 102 12.91 11.46 20.91
CA GLN A 102 12.93 10.00 20.86
C GLN A 102 12.49 9.45 19.50
N VAL A 103 11.50 10.07 18.85
CA VAL A 103 11.08 9.68 17.50
C VAL A 103 12.16 10.01 16.48
N ALA A 104 12.82 11.17 16.59
CA ALA A 104 13.94 11.52 15.73
C ALA A 104 15.11 10.52 15.87
N ASP A 105 15.51 10.20 17.10
CA ASP A 105 16.56 9.21 17.38
C ASP A 105 16.15 7.81 16.90
N ALA A 106 14.90 7.39 17.12
CA ALA A 106 14.40 6.11 16.65
C ALA A 106 14.36 6.03 15.12
N LEU A 107 14.10 7.15 14.44
CA LEU A 107 14.13 7.23 12.98
C LEU A 107 15.56 7.10 12.45
N GLU A 108 16.53 7.77 13.07
CA GLU A 108 17.95 7.64 12.71
C GLU A 108 18.46 6.22 12.99
N GLN A 109 18.05 5.61 14.10
CA GLN A 109 18.37 4.23 14.40
C GLN A 109 17.73 3.28 13.39
N ALA A 110 16.46 3.49 13.03
CA ALA A 110 15.79 2.68 12.01
C ALA A 110 16.49 2.81 10.64
N LYS A 111 16.94 4.02 10.25
CA LYS A 111 17.77 4.21 9.05
C LYS A 111 19.07 3.41 9.12
N ALA A 112 19.76 3.44 10.27
CA ALA A 112 21.00 2.69 10.47
C ALA A 112 20.77 1.17 10.44
N ASP A 113 19.71 0.69 11.10
CA ASP A 113 19.36 -0.73 11.15
C ASP A 113 18.98 -1.26 9.77
N MET A 114 18.16 -0.51 9.01
CA MET A 114 17.81 -0.88 7.64
C MET A 114 19.02 -0.83 6.69
N ALA A 115 19.96 0.10 6.90
CA ALA A 115 21.22 0.10 6.15
C ALA A 115 22.11 -1.13 6.46
N MET A 116 21.98 -1.72 7.65
CA MET A 116 22.75 -2.89 8.08
C MET A 116 22.10 -4.23 7.73
N SER A 117 20.78 -4.36 7.80
CA SER A 117 20.07 -5.64 7.65
C SER A 117 20.08 -6.20 6.22
N ASP A 118 20.12 -5.33 5.20
CA ASP A 118 19.70 -5.73 3.85
C ASP A 118 20.85 -5.93 2.85
N SER A 119 22.10 -5.80 3.30
CA SER A 119 23.29 -6.03 2.45
C SER A 119 23.38 -7.47 1.90
N SER A 120 22.66 -8.43 2.49
CA SER A 120 22.65 -9.85 2.13
C SER A 120 21.43 -10.30 1.31
N ILE A 121 20.31 -9.57 1.33
CA ILE A 121 19.04 -10.01 0.72
C ILE A 121 18.88 -9.49 -0.72
N LEU A 122 19.48 -8.35 -1.04
CA LEU A 122 19.27 -7.68 -2.33
C LEU A 122 20.38 -7.98 -3.34
N SER A 123 19.96 -8.28 -4.57
CA SER A 123 20.88 -8.52 -5.70
C SER A 123 21.79 -7.32 -5.95
N ALA A 124 22.97 -7.56 -6.50
CA ALA A 124 23.88 -6.49 -6.91
C ALA A 124 23.21 -5.48 -7.86
N ASP A 125 22.26 -5.93 -8.68
CA ASP A 125 21.52 -5.09 -9.63
C ASP A 125 20.54 -4.14 -8.94
N THR A 126 19.89 -4.55 -7.85
CA THR A 126 19.01 -3.66 -7.07
C THR A 126 19.79 -2.44 -6.54
N ARG A 127 21.04 -2.67 -6.13
CA ARG A 127 21.97 -1.61 -5.69
C ARG A 127 22.43 -0.74 -6.85
N ARG A 128 22.65 -1.34 -8.02
CA ARG A 128 23.09 -0.65 -9.25
C ARG A 128 22.10 0.42 -9.71
N PHE A 129 20.80 0.18 -9.56
CA PHE A 129 19.75 1.12 -10.01
C PHE A 129 19.31 2.15 -8.96
N GLY A 130 19.91 2.13 -7.76
CA GLY A 130 19.51 3.04 -6.67
C GLY A 130 18.12 2.74 -6.08
N LEU A 131 17.44 1.68 -6.54
CA LEU A 131 16.09 1.32 -6.11
C LEU A 131 15.99 0.96 -4.64
N HIS A 132 17.05 0.38 -4.09
CA HIS A 132 17.12 0.13 -2.66
C HIS A 132 17.08 1.44 -1.86
N THR A 133 17.91 2.42 -2.24
CA THR A 133 17.94 3.73 -1.60
C THR A 133 16.57 4.42 -1.71
N LEU A 134 15.95 4.36 -2.89
CA LEU A 134 14.58 4.86 -3.09
C LEU A 134 13.55 4.20 -2.18
N TRP A 135 13.58 2.87 -2.08
CA TRP A 135 12.65 2.13 -1.24
C TRP A 135 12.85 2.46 0.25
N MET A 136 14.10 2.59 0.68
CA MET A 136 14.46 3.03 2.03
C MET A 136 13.93 4.42 2.34
N ASP A 137 14.19 5.38 1.45
CA ASP A 137 13.74 6.77 1.61
C ASP A 137 12.21 6.86 1.63
N ALA A 138 11.52 6.05 0.83
CA ALA A 138 10.06 5.96 0.85
C ALA A 138 9.52 5.41 2.18
N ARG A 139 10.16 4.39 2.77
CA ARG A 139 9.81 3.85 4.09
C ARG A 139 10.01 4.87 5.21
N VAL A 140 11.14 5.59 5.19
CA VAL A 140 11.40 6.67 6.13
C VAL A 140 10.33 7.75 6.02
N LEU A 141 9.97 8.14 4.79
CA LEU A 141 8.96 9.16 4.54
C LEU A 141 7.56 8.73 5.04
N ASP A 142 7.17 7.47 4.83
CA ASP A 142 5.93 6.90 5.34
C ASP A 142 5.87 6.95 6.88
N MET A 143 6.95 6.56 7.55
CA MET A 143 7.06 6.65 9.01
C MET A 143 6.93 8.09 9.52
N LEU A 144 7.66 9.02 8.92
CA LEU A 144 7.61 10.45 9.27
C LEU A 144 6.20 11.02 9.11
N THR A 145 5.52 10.66 8.03
CA THR A 145 4.18 11.16 7.75
C THR A 145 3.16 10.57 8.71
N LYS A 146 3.21 9.26 9.00
CA LYS A 146 2.34 8.64 10.03
C LYS A 146 2.50 9.32 11.38
N PHE A 147 3.74 9.60 11.79
CA PHE A 147 4.00 10.36 13.01
C PHE A 147 3.39 11.76 12.95
N ALA A 148 3.57 12.49 11.85
CA ALA A 148 2.99 13.83 11.67
C ALA A 148 1.46 13.82 11.77
N PHE A 149 0.81 12.81 11.18
CA PHE A 149 -0.64 12.62 11.28
C PHE A 149 -1.09 12.40 12.73
N VAL A 150 -0.48 11.44 13.43
CA VAL A 150 -0.80 11.15 14.84
C VAL A 150 -0.59 12.39 15.72
N TYR A 151 0.52 13.10 15.52
CA TYR A 151 0.81 14.34 16.26
C TYR A 151 -0.24 15.43 15.98
N ALA A 152 -0.76 15.49 14.77
CA ALA A 152 -1.80 16.42 14.35
C ALA A 152 -3.23 15.94 14.62
N ASN A 153 -3.42 14.99 15.54
CA ASN A 153 -4.72 14.38 15.84
C ASN A 153 -5.39 13.83 14.57
N ASP A 154 -4.70 12.91 13.92
CA ASP A 154 -5.06 12.30 12.63
C ASP A 154 -5.30 13.34 11.52
N GLY A 155 -4.48 14.40 11.52
CA GLY A 155 -4.53 15.48 10.53
C GLY A 155 -5.65 16.49 10.74
N GLN A 156 -6.45 16.38 11.79
CA GLN A 156 -7.51 17.36 12.10
C GLN A 156 -6.94 18.74 12.50
N ASP A 157 -5.72 18.79 13.02
CA ASP A 157 -5.03 20.05 13.25
C ASP A 157 -4.01 20.38 12.15
N ALA A 158 -4.47 21.16 11.16
CA ALA A 158 -3.64 21.63 10.07
C ALA A 158 -2.39 22.43 10.53
N VAL A 159 -2.45 23.11 11.68
CA VAL A 159 -1.31 23.92 12.18
C VAL A 159 -0.22 23.01 12.77
N ALA A 160 -0.58 22.00 13.58
CA ALA A 160 0.34 20.95 14.03
C ALA A 160 0.94 20.19 12.86
N LEU A 161 0.10 19.78 11.92
CA LEU A 161 0.56 19.03 10.76
C LEU A 161 1.61 19.83 9.98
N ALA A 162 1.32 21.09 9.66
CA ALA A 162 2.25 21.97 8.95
C ALA A 162 3.52 22.28 9.76
N TYR A 163 3.45 22.31 11.09
CA TYR A 163 4.64 22.46 11.93
C TYR A 163 5.53 21.22 11.89
N VAL A 164 4.95 20.03 12.10
CA VAL A 164 5.73 18.78 12.12
C VAL A 164 6.30 18.47 10.75
N ILE A 165 5.53 18.67 9.68
CA ILE A 165 6.04 18.54 8.30
C ILE A 165 7.29 19.40 8.08
N ARG A 166 7.29 20.65 8.55
CA ARG A 166 8.45 21.55 8.43
C ARG A 166 9.60 21.15 9.36
N LYS A 167 9.30 20.74 10.59
CA LYS A 167 10.33 20.39 11.58
C LYS A 167 11.05 19.08 11.26
N LEU A 168 10.34 18.11 10.70
CA LEU A 168 10.90 16.84 10.26
C LEU A 168 11.40 16.89 8.81
N ASP A 169 11.40 18.07 8.19
CA ASP A 169 11.85 18.31 6.82
C ASP A 169 11.25 17.33 5.79
N ILE A 170 9.99 16.92 6.01
CA ILE A 170 9.28 15.91 5.20
C ILE A 170 9.22 16.37 3.74
N GLY A 171 9.09 17.68 3.50
CA GLY A 171 9.09 18.26 2.15
C GLY A 171 10.41 18.03 1.41
N ARG A 172 11.56 18.21 2.07
CA ARG A 172 12.88 17.95 1.45
C ARG A 172 13.08 16.47 1.17
N HIS A 173 12.69 15.59 2.10
CA HIS A 173 12.75 14.14 1.86
C HIS A 173 11.86 13.71 0.69
N THR A 174 10.65 14.28 0.59
CA THR A 174 9.75 14.03 -0.55
C THR A 174 10.37 14.52 -1.86
N ALA A 175 10.93 15.73 -1.88
CA ALA A 175 11.57 16.29 -3.08
C ALA A 175 12.78 15.45 -3.54
N HIS A 176 13.62 15.03 -2.59
CA HIS A 176 14.76 14.15 -2.89
C HIS A 176 14.31 12.81 -3.47
N LEU A 177 13.27 12.21 -2.88
CA LEU A 177 12.72 10.94 -3.34
C LEU A 177 12.12 11.05 -4.75
N ILE A 178 11.43 12.16 -5.05
CA ILE A 178 10.95 12.46 -6.41
C ILE A 178 12.13 12.54 -7.38
N GLU A 179 13.13 13.36 -7.08
CA GLU A 179 14.31 13.55 -7.93
C GLU A 179 15.05 12.22 -8.19
N GLN A 180 15.27 11.42 -7.15
CA GLN A 180 15.88 10.10 -7.30
C GLN A 180 15.00 9.17 -8.14
N SER A 181 13.67 9.23 -7.97
CA SER A 181 12.75 8.37 -8.72
C SER A 181 12.72 8.73 -10.21
N ASP A 182 12.80 10.01 -10.56
CA ASP A 182 12.94 10.50 -11.93
C ASP A 182 14.24 10.00 -12.57
N ILE A 183 15.38 10.17 -11.87
CA ILE A 183 16.69 9.70 -12.36
C ILE A 183 16.67 8.19 -12.59
N THR A 184 16.15 7.41 -11.64
CA THR A 184 16.07 5.95 -11.79
C THR A 184 15.11 5.56 -12.91
N ALA A 185 13.97 6.25 -13.07
CA ALA A 185 13.04 6.00 -14.17
C ALA A 185 13.69 6.26 -15.53
N GLU A 186 14.39 7.39 -15.69
CA GLU A 186 15.11 7.72 -16.93
C GLU A 186 16.17 6.66 -17.28
N LEU A 187 16.94 6.20 -16.29
CA LEU A 187 17.95 5.15 -16.48
C LEU A 187 17.32 3.81 -16.90
N LEU A 188 16.23 3.41 -16.27
CA LEU A 188 15.50 2.19 -16.62
C LEU A 188 14.90 2.28 -18.03
N VAL A 189 14.29 3.41 -18.37
CA VAL A 189 13.72 3.64 -19.71
C VAL A 189 14.82 3.66 -20.77
N ALA A 190 15.96 4.30 -20.51
CA ALA A 190 17.11 4.28 -21.42
C ALA A 190 17.60 2.85 -21.68
N GLN A 191 17.74 2.03 -20.65
CA GLN A 191 18.13 0.62 -20.82
C GLN A 191 17.08 -0.19 -21.56
N LEU A 192 15.78 0.00 -21.28
CA LEU A 192 14.72 -0.67 -22.02
C LEU A 192 14.72 -0.28 -23.50
N ASN A 193 14.99 0.99 -23.82
CA ASN A 193 15.11 1.47 -25.19
C ASN A 193 16.34 0.92 -25.91
N GLU A 194 17.50 0.84 -25.25
CA GLU A 194 18.70 0.20 -25.81
C GLU A 194 18.43 -1.26 -26.15
N ILE A 195 17.74 -1.96 -25.26
CA ILE A 195 17.35 -3.35 -25.48
C ILE A 195 16.38 -3.46 -26.67
N ASP A 196 15.35 -2.62 -26.74
CA ASP A 196 14.37 -2.65 -27.84
C ASP A 196 15.03 -2.32 -29.20
N GLN A 197 15.96 -1.36 -29.23
CA GLN A 197 16.74 -1.06 -30.43
C GLN A 197 17.61 -2.25 -30.87
N ALA A 198 18.27 -2.92 -29.92
CA ALA A 198 19.05 -4.13 -30.22
C ALA A 198 18.14 -5.23 -30.79
N ALA A 199 16.97 -5.44 -30.19
CA ALA A 199 16.00 -6.42 -30.68
C ALA A 199 15.48 -6.09 -32.09
N ARG A 200 15.19 -4.82 -32.39
CA ARG A 200 14.74 -4.39 -33.73
C ARG A 200 15.82 -4.54 -34.78
N ALA A 201 17.08 -4.24 -34.44
CA ALA A 201 18.20 -4.42 -35.35
C ALA A 201 18.43 -5.89 -35.73
N ALA A 202 18.16 -6.82 -34.80
CA ALA A 202 18.24 -8.25 -35.04
C ALA A 202 17.09 -8.79 -35.94
N ASN A 203 15.92 -8.14 -35.94
CA ASN A 203 14.68 -8.67 -36.55
C ASN A 203 14.47 -8.30 -38.04
N GLY A 204 15.52 -7.98 -38.79
CA GLY A 204 15.43 -7.68 -40.24
C GLY A 204 15.09 -8.88 -41.15
N GLY A 205 14.86 -10.08 -40.60
CA GLY A 205 14.51 -11.31 -41.33
C GLY A 205 13.19 -11.92 -40.87
N ASP A 206 12.75 -13.01 -41.53
CA ASP A 206 11.56 -13.79 -41.13
C ASP A 206 11.64 -14.13 -39.63
N VAL A 207 10.78 -13.48 -38.83
CA VAL A 207 10.80 -13.60 -37.37
C VAL A 207 10.28 -14.96 -36.97
N VAL A 208 11.18 -15.83 -36.52
CA VAL A 208 10.79 -17.12 -35.91
C VAL A 208 10.15 -16.82 -34.56
N LEU A 209 8.90 -17.20 -34.39
CA LEU A 209 8.18 -17.05 -33.13
C LEU A 209 8.31 -18.31 -32.27
N GLU A 210 8.27 -18.11 -30.95
CA GLU A 210 8.05 -19.14 -29.94
C GLU A 210 6.85 -18.79 -29.07
N ASN A 211 6.29 -19.81 -28.43
CA ASN A 211 5.21 -19.64 -27.47
C ASN A 211 5.72 -19.15 -26.12
N VAL A 212 4.97 -18.24 -25.48
CA VAL A 212 5.24 -17.76 -24.13
C VAL A 212 4.50 -18.62 -23.11
N GLY A 213 5.19 -18.94 -22.00
CA GLY A 213 4.62 -19.68 -20.87
C GLY A 213 4.77 -21.21 -21.01
N PRO A 214 4.32 -21.97 -20.00
CA PRO A 214 4.37 -23.43 -20.03
C PRO A 214 3.48 -24.00 -21.15
N ASP A 215 3.82 -25.18 -21.64
CA ASP A 215 3.00 -25.85 -22.64
C ASP A 215 1.67 -26.34 -22.04
N PRO A 216 0.56 -26.23 -22.80
CA PRO A 216 -0.73 -26.67 -22.33
C PRO A 216 -0.75 -28.20 -22.20
N GLU A 217 -1.31 -28.69 -21.09
CA GLU A 217 -1.55 -30.11 -20.86
C GLU A 217 -2.78 -30.54 -21.69
N VAL A 218 -2.56 -31.32 -22.75
CA VAL A 218 -3.65 -31.80 -23.62
C VAL A 218 -4.70 -32.59 -22.85
N GLU A 219 -4.31 -33.30 -21.78
CA GLU A 219 -5.19 -34.09 -20.91
C GLU A 219 -6.31 -33.26 -20.28
N LYS A 220 -6.15 -31.94 -20.14
CA LYS A 220 -7.19 -31.06 -19.59
C LYS A 220 -8.30 -30.75 -20.59
N LEU A 221 -8.11 -31.06 -21.87
CA LEU A 221 -9.02 -30.66 -22.96
C LEU A 221 -9.97 -31.77 -23.40
N GLY A 222 -9.83 -32.98 -22.86
CA GLY A 222 -10.51 -34.16 -23.37
C GLY A 222 -10.14 -35.44 -22.65
N GLU A 223 -10.55 -36.56 -23.23
CA GLU A 223 -10.28 -37.89 -22.71
C GLU A 223 -9.81 -38.83 -23.84
N LEU A 224 -9.09 -39.89 -23.46
CA LEU A 224 -8.75 -40.96 -24.39
C LEU A 224 -10.03 -41.65 -24.84
N TRP A 225 -10.23 -41.73 -26.15
CA TRP A 225 -11.38 -42.37 -26.74
C TRP A 225 -11.01 -43.75 -27.25
N VAL A 226 -11.69 -44.77 -26.74
CA VAL A 226 -11.56 -46.13 -27.25
C VAL A 226 -12.38 -46.20 -28.53
N VAL A 227 -11.70 -46.29 -29.68
CA VAL A 227 -12.34 -46.42 -30.98
C VAL A 227 -13.22 -47.68 -30.97
N PRO A 228 -14.56 -47.55 -31.14
CA PRO A 228 -15.43 -48.70 -31.22
C PRO A 228 -14.99 -49.59 -32.38
N LYS A 229 -14.98 -50.91 -32.16
CA LYS A 229 -14.77 -51.86 -33.27
C LYS A 229 -15.85 -51.60 -34.33
N PRO A 230 -15.50 -51.47 -35.61
CA PRO A 230 -16.48 -51.27 -36.67
C PRO A 230 -17.49 -52.42 -36.64
N SER A 231 -18.77 -52.10 -36.48
CA SER A 231 -19.87 -53.04 -36.73
C SER A 231 -20.08 -53.15 -38.24
N GLU A 232 -20.42 -54.34 -38.74
CA GLU A 232 -20.68 -54.58 -40.17
C GLU A 232 -21.79 -53.68 -40.75
N ASP A 233 -22.62 -53.09 -39.89
CA ASP A 233 -23.77 -52.26 -40.26
C ASP A 233 -23.54 -50.72 -40.20
N ASP A 234 -22.37 -50.22 -39.78
CA ASP A 234 -22.14 -48.76 -39.63
C ASP A 234 -20.88 -48.25 -40.40
N PRO A 235 -21.04 -47.67 -41.60
CA PRO A 235 -19.94 -47.52 -42.57
C PRO A 235 -18.85 -46.47 -42.32
N SER A 236 -18.76 -45.76 -41.19
CA SER A 236 -17.54 -44.95 -40.94
C SER A 236 -17.39 -44.47 -39.50
N PRO A 237 -16.87 -45.29 -38.57
CA PRO A 237 -16.21 -44.73 -37.40
C PRO A 237 -15.07 -43.82 -37.87
N ILE A 238 -14.89 -42.67 -37.22
CA ILE A 238 -13.71 -41.82 -37.45
C ILE A 238 -12.50 -42.63 -36.99
N THR A 239 -11.77 -43.25 -37.93
CA THR A 239 -10.60 -44.08 -37.63
C THR A 239 -9.29 -43.31 -37.72
N ASP A 240 -9.29 -42.17 -38.40
CA ASP A 240 -8.06 -41.48 -38.81
C ASP A 240 -7.96 -40.09 -38.18
N CYS A 241 -6.73 -39.71 -37.82
CA CYS A 241 -6.44 -38.40 -37.27
C CYS A 241 -6.50 -37.31 -38.36
N CYS A 242 -7.23 -36.23 -38.12
CA CYS A 242 -7.36 -35.13 -39.09
C CYS A 242 -6.05 -34.33 -39.34
N PHE A 243 -5.00 -34.54 -38.55
CA PHE A 243 -3.70 -33.86 -38.72
C PHE A 243 -2.73 -34.65 -39.59
N CYS A 244 -2.49 -35.93 -39.25
CA CYS A 244 -1.51 -36.77 -39.93
C CYS A 244 -2.13 -37.73 -40.94
N LEU A 245 -3.47 -37.82 -40.98
CA LEU A 245 -4.25 -38.73 -41.82
C LEU A 245 -3.87 -40.21 -41.62
N GLN A 246 -3.30 -40.54 -40.46
CA GLN A 246 -2.99 -41.91 -40.08
C GLN A 246 -4.11 -42.46 -39.17
N PRO A 247 -4.38 -43.77 -39.21
CA PRO A 247 -5.27 -44.42 -38.26
C PRO A 247 -4.80 -44.22 -36.82
N PHE A 248 -5.74 -44.10 -35.88
CA PHE A 248 -5.41 -43.99 -34.46
C PHE A 248 -4.68 -45.26 -33.98
N SER A 249 -3.61 -45.06 -33.21
CA SER A 249 -2.77 -46.14 -32.66
C SER A 249 -2.81 -46.09 -31.15
N GLU A 250 -3.21 -47.18 -30.49
CA GLU A 250 -3.28 -47.24 -29.02
C GLU A 250 -1.93 -46.89 -28.35
N LYS A 251 -0.82 -47.18 -29.01
CA LYS A 251 0.53 -47.03 -28.45
C LYS A 251 1.21 -45.72 -28.81
N GLU A 252 1.07 -45.27 -30.06
CA GLU A 252 1.83 -44.13 -30.58
C GLU A 252 1.03 -42.82 -30.56
N ASP A 253 -0.24 -42.88 -31.00
CA ASP A 253 -1.10 -41.70 -31.11
C ASP A 253 -2.57 -42.10 -30.91
N PRO A 254 -2.98 -42.35 -29.65
CA PRO A 254 -4.33 -42.82 -29.37
C PRO A 254 -5.35 -41.72 -29.69
N ALA A 255 -6.57 -42.14 -30.04
CA ALA A 255 -7.65 -41.21 -30.28
C ALA A 255 -7.96 -40.44 -28.98
N PHE A 256 -8.08 -39.12 -29.11
CA PHE A 256 -8.36 -38.19 -28.03
C PHE A 256 -9.58 -37.37 -28.39
N LYS A 257 -10.64 -37.50 -27.60
CA LYS A 257 -11.91 -36.81 -27.84
C LYS A 257 -11.95 -35.51 -27.04
N LEU A 258 -12.09 -34.40 -27.75
CA LEU A 258 -12.14 -33.08 -27.14
C LEU A 258 -13.47 -32.86 -26.41
N SER A 259 -13.43 -32.43 -25.16
CA SER A 259 -14.62 -32.24 -24.33
C SER A 259 -15.54 -31.13 -24.82
N SER A 260 -14.99 -30.09 -25.46
CA SER A 260 -15.75 -28.91 -25.89
C SER A 260 -16.63 -29.17 -27.12
N CYS A 261 -16.12 -29.91 -28.11
CA CYS A 261 -16.80 -30.09 -29.40
C CYS A 261 -17.01 -31.56 -29.80
N GLY A 262 -16.46 -32.51 -29.05
CA GLY A 262 -16.64 -33.94 -29.29
C GLY A 262 -15.85 -34.54 -30.46
N HIS A 263 -15.07 -33.73 -31.20
CA HIS A 263 -14.21 -34.23 -32.28
C HIS A 263 -13.03 -35.03 -31.73
N CYS A 264 -12.69 -36.11 -32.44
CA CYS A 264 -11.56 -36.97 -32.14
C CYS A 264 -10.32 -36.56 -32.94
N VAL A 265 -9.17 -36.49 -32.27
CA VAL A 265 -7.85 -36.16 -32.84
C VAL A 265 -6.80 -37.06 -32.21
N GLY A 266 -5.66 -37.27 -32.86
CA GLY A 266 -4.55 -38.01 -32.25
C GLY A 266 -3.97 -37.19 -31.09
N LYS A 267 -3.79 -37.80 -29.91
CA LYS A 267 -3.34 -37.10 -28.69
C LYS A 267 -2.03 -36.33 -28.91
N SER A 268 -1.02 -36.98 -29.51
CA SER A 268 0.29 -36.37 -29.78
C SER A 268 0.20 -35.30 -30.88
N CYS A 269 -0.64 -35.50 -31.90
CA CYS A 269 -0.91 -34.49 -32.92
C CYS A 269 -1.56 -33.24 -32.31
N MET A 270 -2.50 -33.43 -31.39
CA MET A 270 -3.15 -32.33 -30.69
C MET A 270 -2.16 -31.56 -29.81
N GLN A 271 -1.30 -32.26 -29.06
CA GLN A 271 -0.23 -31.60 -28.30
C GLN A 271 0.66 -30.73 -29.21
N LYS A 272 1.09 -31.27 -30.36
CA LYS A 272 1.89 -30.52 -31.35
C LYS A 272 1.13 -29.30 -31.90
N TRP A 273 -0.16 -29.44 -32.17
CA TRP A 273 -1.02 -28.34 -32.63
C TRP A 273 -1.07 -27.21 -31.61
N LEU A 274 -1.35 -27.53 -30.34
CA LEU A 274 -1.43 -26.57 -29.25
C LEU A 274 -0.07 -25.91 -28.91
N CYS A 275 1.03 -26.63 -29.15
CA CYS A 275 2.39 -26.12 -29.00
C CYS A 275 2.93 -25.41 -30.25
N SER A 276 2.15 -25.31 -31.33
CA SER A 276 2.58 -24.58 -32.53
C SER A 276 2.47 -23.07 -32.36
N VAL A 277 3.15 -22.31 -33.22
CA VAL A 277 3.07 -20.84 -33.28
C VAL A 277 1.98 -20.34 -34.24
N SER A 278 1.08 -21.23 -34.68
CA SER A 278 -0.07 -20.86 -35.47
C SER A 278 -1.02 -20.01 -34.64
N ASN A 279 -1.52 -18.90 -35.18
CA ASN A 279 -2.56 -18.08 -34.52
C ASN A 279 -3.83 -18.89 -34.20
N MET A 280 -4.04 -20.04 -34.85
CA MET A 280 -5.20 -20.93 -34.65
C MET A 280 -4.91 -22.12 -33.73
N SER A 281 -3.71 -22.22 -33.16
CA SER A 281 -3.28 -23.33 -32.28
C SER A 281 -4.16 -23.52 -31.05
N HIS A 282 -4.99 -22.55 -30.70
CA HIS A 282 -5.91 -22.55 -29.56
C HIS A 282 -7.34 -23.03 -29.91
N THR A 283 -7.57 -23.47 -31.15
CA THR A 283 -8.90 -23.88 -31.65
C THR A 283 -8.89 -25.33 -32.13
N CYS A 284 -10.07 -25.96 -32.19
CA CYS A 284 -10.25 -27.26 -32.79
C CYS A 284 -9.93 -27.19 -34.30
N PRO A 285 -9.08 -28.06 -34.85
CA PRO A 285 -8.74 -28.06 -36.28
C PRO A 285 -9.93 -28.39 -37.19
N GLN A 286 -10.95 -29.10 -36.68
CA GLN A 286 -12.10 -29.54 -37.46
C GLN A 286 -13.23 -28.50 -37.48
N CYS A 287 -13.61 -27.96 -36.31
CA CYS A 287 -14.74 -27.03 -36.20
C CYS A 287 -14.38 -25.61 -35.76
N ARG A 288 -13.11 -25.33 -35.44
CA ARG A 288 -12.60 -24.04 -34.93
C ARG A 288 -13.19 -23.60 -33.58
N GLU A 289 -13.87 -24.50 -32.86
CA GLU A 289 -14.28 -24.25 -31.47
C GLU A 289 -13.06 -23.88 -30.62
N VAL A 290 -13.20 -22.86 -29.77
CA VAL A 290 -12.11 -22.40 -28.91
C VAL A 290 -11.87 -23.42 -27.81
N LEU A 291 -10.62 -23.86 -27.66
CA LEU A 291 -10.24 -24.88 -26.68
C LEU A 291 -9.54 -24.28 -25.46
N LEU A 292 -8.78 -23.20 -25.67
CA LEU A 292 -8.03 -22.49 -24.65
C LEU A 292 -7.81 -21.02 -25.05
N GLU A 293 -7.36 -20.20 -24.11
CA GLU A 293 -7.00 -18.81 -24.41
C GLU A 293 -5.79 -18.75 -25.37
N PRO A 294 -5.80 -17.88 -26.40
CA PRO A 294 -4.69 -17.75 -27.33
C PRO A 294 -3.36 -17.51 -26.60
N ARG A 295 -2.34 -18.31 -26.93
CA ARG A 295 -1.00 -18.11 -26.35
C ARG A 295 -0.38 -16.84 -26.92
N LYS A 296 0.29 -16.09 -26.05
CA LYS A 296 1.15 -14.98 -26.51
C LYS A 296 2.37 -15.59 -27.20
N HIS A 297 2.69 -15.07 -28.39
CA HIS A 297 3.92 -15.41 -29.09
C HIS A 297 4.98 -14.34 -28.83
N ARG A 298 6.24 -14.73 -28.85
CA ARG A 298 7.37 -13.81 -28.86
C ARG A 298 8.42 -14.28 -29.87
N PRO A 299 9.25 -13.39 -30.42
CA PRO A 299 10.38 -13.80 -31.26
C PRO A 299 11.29 -14.78 -30.52
N VAL A 300 11.90 -15.74 -31.21
CA VAL A 300 13.02 -16.54 -30.69
C VAL A 300 14.28 -15.67 -30.75
N PRO A 301 15.13 -15.64 -29.71
CA PRO A 301 16.39 -14.91 -29.79
C PRO A 301 17.27 -15.55 -30.87
N HIS A 302 17.66 -14.76 -31.88
CA HIS A 302 18.46 -15.25 -33.01
C HIS A 302 19.95 -15.42 -32.65
N SER A 303 20.38 -14.72 -31.60
CA SER A 303 21.74 -14.78 -31.08
C SER A 303 21.76 -14.96 -29.56
N ASN A 304 22.92 -15.37 -29.03
CA ASN A 304 23.16 -15.36 -27.58
C ASN A 304 23.04 -13.95 -26.99
N GLU A 305 23.36 -12.91 -27.76
CA GLU A 305 23.22 -11.52 -27.35
C GLU A 305 21.74 -11.15 -27.18
N ASP A 306 20.86 -11.59 -28.08
CA ASP A 306 19.40 -11.40 -27.94
C ASP A 306 18.85 -12.13 -26.72
N ALA A 307 19.33 -13.34 -26.45
CA ALA A 307 18.93 -14.13 -25.29
C ALA A 307 19.36 -13.45 -23.97
N GLN A 308 20.61 -12.96 -23.90
CA GLN A 308 21.11 -12.19 -22.75
C GLN A 308 20.34 -10.87 -22.58
N THR A 309 20.06 -10.19 -23.68
CA THR A 309 19.29 -8.94 -23.71
C THR A 309 17.88 -9.14 -23.17
N ARG A 310 17.21 -10.22 -23.56
CA ARG A 310 15.92 -10.61 -22.97
C ARG A 310 16.03 -10.94 -21.50
N GLN A 311 17.04 -11.70 -21.11
CA GLN A 311 17.25 -12.05 -19.71
C GLN A 311 17.41 -10.77 -18.86
N ARG A 312 18.16 -9.78 -19.35
CA ARG A 312 18.27 -8.46 -18.73
C ARG A 312 16.92 -7.74 -18.61
N GLN A 313 16.04 -7.79 -19.62
CA GLN A 313 14.69 -7.21 -19.48
C GLN A 313 13.87 -7.88 -18.37
N LEU A 314 13.92 -9.21 -18.30
CA LEU A 314 13.22 -9.96 -17.26
C LEU A 314 13.76 -9.65 -15.86
N GLU A 315 15.05 -9.37 -15.76
CA GLU A 315 15.69 -8.92 -14.51
C GLU A 315 15.29 -7.47 -14.18
N ILE A 316 15.19 -6.59 -15.18
CA ILE A 316 14.81 -5.18 -15.01
C ILE A 316 13.31 -4.99 -14.69
N TRP A 317 12.44 -5.86 -15.19
CA TRP A 317 11.00 -5.67 -15.06
C TRP A 317 10.48 -5.63 -13.61
N PRO A 318 10.87 -6.56 -12.71
CA PRO A 318 10.51 -6.47 -11.29
C PRO A 318 10.96 -5.16 -10.63
N PHE A 319 12.11 -4.64 -11.04
CA PHE A 319 12.66 -3.38 -10.54
C PHE A 319 11.83 -2.17 -10.96
N TYR A 320 11.41 -2.12 -12.22
CA TYR A 320 10.47 -1.12 -12.70
C TYR A 320 9.13 -1.18 -11.96
N MET A 321 8.59 -2.39 -11.75
CA MET A 321 7.35 -2.56 -10.99
C MET A 321 7.47 -2.09 -9.55
N LEU A 322 8.58 -2.39 -8.87
CA LEU A 322 8.86 -1.91 -7.52
C LEU A 322 8.98 -0.39 -7.47
N LEU A 323 9.65 0.23 -8.45
CA LEU A 323 9.72 1.69 -8.57
C LEU A 323 8.32 2.30 -8.68
N MET A 324 7.46 1.74 -9.53
CA MET A 324 6.09 2.25 -9.71
C MET A 324 5.24 2.08 -8.46
N GLU A 325 5.47 1.03 -7.67
CA GLU A 325 4.83 0.87 -6.35
C GLU A 325 5.30 1.95 -5.37
N VAL A 326 6.62 2.20 -5.29
CA VAL A 326 7.19 3.27 -4.47
C VAL A 326 6.61 4.63 -4.87
N ILE A 327 6.61 4.98 -6.16
CA ILE A 327 6.04 6.24 -6.65
C ILE A 327 4.57 6.38 -6.25
N ARG A 328 3.78 5.30 -6.36
CA ARG A 328 2.37 5.29 -5.95
C ARG A 328 2.21 5.53 -4.45
N ASP A 329 3.02 4.90 -3.61
CA ASP A 329 3.00 5.08 -2.17
C ASP A 329 3.35 6.52 -1.78
N VAL A 330 4.40 7.07 -2.41
CA VAL A 330 4.83 8.47 -2.22
C VAL A 330 3.74 9.44 -2.67
N PHE A 331 3.08 9.19 -3.79
CA PHE A 331 1.95 9.99 -4.24
C PHE A 331 0.77 9.94 -3.27
N ALA A 332 0.41 8.74 -2.78
CA ALA A 332 -0.67 8.58 -1.81
C ALA A 332 -0.33 9.27 -0.47
N LEU A 333 0.95 9.30 -0.11
CA LEU A 333 1.44 9.99 1.08
C LEU A 333 1.39 11.51 0.90
N ALA A 334 1.90 12.01 -0.22
CA ALA A 334 1.93 13.42 -0.54
C ALA A 334 0.49 13.99 -0.65
N SER A 335 -0.42 13.25 -1.27
CA SER A 335 -1.83 13.64 -1.41
C SER A 335 -2.58 13.70 -0.06
N ARG A 336 -2.08 13.00 0.97
CA ARG A 336 -2.61 13.08 2.33
C ARG A 336 -2.00 14.26 3.09
N ALA A 337 -0.70 14.47 2.96
CA ALA A 337 0.03 15.50 3.70
C ALA A 337 -0.15 16.91 3.14
N TRP A 338 -0.45 17.05 1.84
CA TRP A 338 -0.58 18.34 1.16
C TRP A 338 -1.88 18.45 0.35
N PRO A 339 -2.39 19.69 0.16
CA PRO A 339 -3.54 19.92 -0.71
C PRO A 339 -3.19 19.61 -2.17
N PRO A 340 -4.19 19.30 -3.01
CA PRO A 340 -3.97 18.86 -4.39
C PRO A 340 -3.31 19.92 -5.28
N GLU A 341 -3.40 21.21 -4.94
CA GLU A 341 -2.72 22.28 -5.68
C GLU A 341 -1.22 22.38 -5.36
N HIS A 342 -0.73 21.64 -4.38
CA HIS A 342 0.68 21.67 -3.97
C HIS A 342 1.58 21.13 -5.08
N THR A 343 2.73 21.79 -5.30
CA THR A 343 3.65 21.48 -6.40
C THR A 343 4.10 20.02 -6.42
N TYR A 344 4.45 19.44 -5.26
CA TYR A 344 4.83 18.03 -5.15
C TYR A 344 3.71 17.05 -5.55
N VAL A 345 2.45 17.34 -5.19
CA VAL A 345 1.32 16.48 -5.56
C VAL A 345 1.11 16.50 -7.07
N ARG A 346 1.23 17.69 -7.68
CA ARG A 346 1.16 17.83 -9.15
C ARG A 346 2.29 17.10 -9.87
N GLN A 347 3.53 17.25 -9.42
CA GLN A 347 4.69 16.59 -10.04
C GLN A 347 4.55 15.07 -10.00
N LEU A 348 4.19 14.50 -8.85
CA LEU A 348 3.97 13.06 -8.70
C LEU A 348 2.78 12.55 -9.54
N ALA A 349 1.70 13.34 -9.66
CA ALA A 349 0.59 13.01 -10.54
C ALA A 349 1.01 12.98 -12.02
N GLU A 350 1.85 13.92 -12.44
CA GLU A 350 2.42 13.94 -13.80
C GLU A 350 3.33 12.73 -14.05
N MET A 351 4.12 12.29 -13.07
CA MET A 351 4.95 11.09 -13.17
C MET A 351 4.12 9.81 -13.32
N LEU A 352 3.04 9.67 -12.53
CA LEU A 352 2.14 8.51 -12.61
C LEU A 352 1.31 8.45 -13.90
N GLY A 353 1.14 9.59 -14.59
CA GLY A 353 0.44 9.67 -15.85
C GLY A 353 1.31 9.40 -17.10
N ARG A 354 2.63 9.32 -16.93
CA ARG A 354 3.59 8.92 -17.97
C ARG A 354 3.80 7.41 -17.93
#